data_AF-U2G6N6-F1
#
_entry.id   AF-U2G6N6-F1
#
_cell.length_a   1.000
_cell.length_b   1.000
_cell.length_c   1.000
_cell.angle_alpha   90.00
_cell.angle_beta   90.00
_cell.angle_gamma   90.00
#
_symmetry.space_group_name_H-M   'P 1'
#
loop_
_entity.id
_entity.type
_entity.pdbx_description
1 polymer ?
#
loop_
_entity_poly.entity_id
_entity_poly.type
_entity_poly.pdbx_seq_one_letter_code
_entity_poly.pdbx_strand_id
1 'polypeptide(L)' 'MSKEVCYWHEEMSEEIARRVLGTHFDYAVSQGVVFCESRATGAWQANLQESFGAFKTAARVAARGRT' A
#
# COMPACT_ATOMS: atom_id res chain seq x y z
N MET A 1 11.17 19.14 14.81
CA MET A 1 9.83 18.80 14.30
C MET A 1 9.99 17.72 13.28
N SER A 2 9.62 16.49 13.61
CA SER A 2 9.52 15.39 12.63
C SER A 2 8.51 15.83 11.58
N LYS A 3 8.85 15.84 10.29
CA LYS A 3 7.84 16.01 9.25
C LYS A 3 6.90 14.82 9.35
N GLU A 4 5.61 15.07 9.59
CA GLU A 4 4.59 14.04 9.48
C GLU A 4 4.56 13.61 8.01
N VAL A 5 4.90 12.35 7.75
CA VAL A 5 4.94 11.79 6.39
C VAL A 5 3.52 11.66 5.88
N CYS A 6 3.24 12.27 4.72
CA CYS A 6 1.89 12.30 4.18
C CYS A 6 1.72 11.27 3.04
N TYR A 7 1.39 10.01 3.35
CA TYR A 7 1.23 8.95 2.34
C TYR A 7 0.05 9.13 1.36
N TRP A 8 -0.72 10.21 1.48
CA TRP A 8 -1.67 10.60 0.43
C TRP A 8 -0.95 11.08 -0.84
N HIS A 9 0.24 11.65 -0.66
CA HIS A 9 1.04 12.26 -1.73
C HIS A 9 2.43 11.65 -1.82
N GLU A 10 2.98 11.24 -0.68
CA GLU A 10 4.30 10.64 -0.59
C GLU A 10 4.25 9.13 -0.80
N GLU A 11 5.28 8.64 -1.48
CA GLU A 11 5.43 7.22 -1.73
C GLU A 11 5.89 6.49 -0.46
N MET A 12 5.15 5.46 -0.05
CA MET A 12 5.56 4.57 1.03
C MET A 12 6.58 3.53 0.54
N SER A 13 7.64 3.28 1.31
CA SER A 13 8.61 2.21 1.02
C SER A 13 8.00 0.83 1.22
N GLU A 14 8.55 -0.21 0.57
CA GLU A 14 8.09 -1.60 0.76
C GLU A 14 8.26 -2.06 2.21
N GLU A 15 9.37 -1.69 2.86
CA GLU A 15 9.62 -2.03 4.25
C GLU A 15 8.51 -1.51 5.19
N ILE A 16 8.11 -0.24 5.03
CA ILE A 16 7.04 0.34 5.85
C ILE A 16 5.69 -0.30 5.48
N ALA A 17 5.42 -0.53 4.19
CA ALA A 17 4.18 -1.17 3.75
C ALA A 17 4.03 -2.59 4.32
N ARG A 18 5.13 -3.36 4.40
CA ARG A 18 5.16 -4.68 5.06
C ARG A 18 4.89 -4.60 6.55
N ARG A 19 5.34 -3.53 7.23
CA ARG A 19 5.00 -3.30 8.66
C ARG A 19 3.52 -2.94 8.85
N VAL A 20 2.98 -2.08 7.97
CA VAL A 20 1.58 -1.63 8.05
C VAL A 20 0.59 -2.75 7.73
N LEU A 21 0.82 -3.52 6.66
CA LEU A 21 -0.08 -4.62 6.28
C LEU A 21 0.27 -5.95 6.95
N GLY A 22 1.45 -6.07 7.55
CA GLY A 22 1.93 -7.30 8.16
C GLY A 22 1.89 -8.48 7.19
N THR A 23 1.35 -9.60 7.67
CA THR A 23 1.16 -10.83 6.87
C THR A 23 0.20 -10.65 5.69
N HIS A 24 -0.61 -9.59 5.68
CA HIS A 24 -1.53 -9.30 4.57
C HIS A 24 -0.83 -8.71 3.34
N PHE A 25 0.42 -8.25 3.47
CA PHE A 25 1.16 -7.66 2.35
C PHE A 25 1.34 -8.66 1.21
N ASP A 26 1.92 -9.83 1.51
CA ASP A 26 2.19 -10.85 0.49
C ASP A 26 0.89 -11.45 -0.08
N TYR A 27 -0.15 -11.59 0.76
CA TYR A 27 -1.49 -11.95 0.30
C TYR A 27 -2.02 -10.94 -0.72
N ALA A 28 -2.01 -9.64 -0.40
CA ALA A 28 -2.47 -8.60 -1.30
C ALA A 28 -1.71 -8.61 -2.63
N VAL A 29 -0.38 -8.75 -2.57
CA VAL A 29 0.48 -8.88 -3.76
C VAL A 29 0.05 -10.08 -4.63
N SER A 30 -0.21 -11.24 -4.02
CA SER A 30 -0.65 -12.45 -4.73
C SER A 30 -2.02 -12.32 -5.41
N GLN A 31 -2.93 -11.50 -4.85
CA GLN A 31 -4.22 -11.20 -5.47
C GLN A 31 -4.08 -10.25 -6.68
N GLY A 32 -2.95 -9.55 -6.77
CA GLY A 32 -2.59 -8.72 -7.91
C GLY A 32 -3.02 -7.26 -7.78
N VAL A 33 -2.68 -6.49 -8.83
CA VAL A 33 -2.77 -5.02 -8.82
C VAL A 33 -4.19 -4.50 -8.59
N VAL A 34 -5.20 -5.09 -9.26
CA VAL A 34 -6.59 -4.62 -9.15
C VAL A 34 -7.12 -4.75 -7.73
N PHE A 35 -6.79 -5.86 -7.05
CA PHE A 35 -7.14 -6.06 -5.65
C PHE A 35 -6.48 -4.99 -4.76
N CYS A 36 -5.17 -4.79 -4.90
CA CYS A 36 -4.44 -3.78 -4.14
C CYS A 36 -5.00 -2.35 -4.36
N GLU A 37 -5.25 -1.95 -5.60
CA GLU A 37 -5.79 -0.62 -5.91
C GLU A 37 -7.21 -0.44 -5.34
N SER A 38 -8.07 -1.47 -5.41
CA SER A 38 -9.39 -1.43 -4.79
C SER A 38 -9.30 -1.23 -3.27
N ARG A 39 -8.38 -1.94 -2.59
CA ARG A 39 -8.15 -1.77 -1.15
C ARG A 39 -7.55 -0.40 -0.81
N ALA A 40 -6.69 0.14 -1.67
CA ALA A 40 -6.19 1.51 -1.53
C ALA A 40 -7.34 2.53 -1.63
N THR A 41 -8.25 2.39 -2.61
CA THR A 41 -9.45 3.25 -2.71
C THR A 41 -10.32 3.17 -1.45
N GLY A 42 -10.53 1.97 -0.92
CA GLY A 42 -11.26 1.79 0.35
C GLY A 42 -10.57 2.49 1.52
N ALA A 43 -9.24 2.38 1.61
CA ALA A 43 -8.45 3.08 2.64
C ALA A 43 -8.51 4.60 2.50
N TRP A 44 -8.51 5.12 1.27
CA TRP A 44 -8.71 6.55 0.99
C TRP A 44 -10.07 7.04 1.50
N GLN A 45 -11.14 6.33 1.14
CA GLN A 45 -12.50 6.68 1.57
C GLN A 45 -12.67 6.63 3.10
N ALA A 46 -11.93 5.73 3.77
CA ALA A 46 -11.91 5.60 5.22
C ALA A 46 -10.94 6.57 5.92
N ASN A 47 -10.25 7.46 5.18
CA ASN A 47 -9.23 8.36 5.71
C ASN A 47 -8.07 7.63 6.45
N LEU A 48 -7.70 6.44 5.98
CA LEU A 48 -6.62 5.61 6.53
C LEU A 48 -5.34 5.77 5.68
N GLN A 49 -4.57 6.81 5.98
CA GLN A 49 -3.41 7.21 5.17
C GLN A 49 -2.33 6.12 5.06
N GLU A 50 -1.99 5.47 6.17
CA GLU A 50 -0.96 4.42 6.16
C GLU A 50 -1.41 3.20 5.34
N SER A 51 -2.67 2.78 5.51
CA SER A 51 -3.23 1.67 4.74
C SER A 51 -3.29 2.00 3.25
N PHE A 52 -3.65 3.23 2.89
CA PHE A 52 -3.62 3.69 1.50
C PHE A 52 -2.21 3.58 0.92
N GLY A 53 -1.21 4.17 1.58
CA GLY A 53 0.18 4.10 1.15
C GLY A 53 0.66 2.65 1.00
N ALA A 54 0.32 1.80 1.96
CA ALA A 54 0.76 0.41 1.96
C ALA A 54 0.13 -0.41 0.83
N PHE A 55 -1.16 -0.24 0.54
CA PHE A 55 -1.81 -0.90 -0.60
C PHE A 55 -1.34 -0.36 -1.95
N LYS A 56 -1.03 0.94 -2.07
CA LYS A 56 -0.39 1.50 -3.27
C LYS A 56 1.00 0.90 -3.49
N THR A 57 1.75 0.65 -2.42
CA THR A 57 3.04 -0.04 -2.50
C THR A 57 2.87 -1.51 -2.89
N ALA A 58 1.92 -2.22 -2.29
CA ALA A 58 1.60 -3.60 -2.68
C ALA A 58 1.19 -3.71 -4.16
N ALA A 59 0.41 -2.75 -4.68
CA ALA A 59 0.05 -2.68 -6.10
C ALA A 59 1.30 -2.55 -7.00
N ARG A 60 2.26 -1.70 -6.63
CA ARG A 60 3.51 -1.52 -7.39
C ARG A 60 4.37 -2.78 -7.39
N VAL A 61 4.47 -3.46 -6.24
CA VAL A 61 5.19 -4.75 -6.14
C VAL A 61 4.51 -5.81 -7.00
N ALA A 62 3.18 -5.93 -6.92
CA ALA A 62 2.40 -6.87 -7.74
C ALA A 62 2.50 -6.60 -9.25
N ALA A 63 2.74 -5.34 -9.66
CA ALA A 63 2.97 -4.99 -11.06
C ALA A 63 4.35 -5.46 -11.56
N ARG A 64 5.38 -5.45 -10.68
CA ARG A 64 6.74 -5.87 -11.02
C ARG A 64 6.89 -7.39 -11.16
N GLY A 65 6.11 -8.17 -10.43
CA GLY A 65 6.13 -9.64 -10.50
C GLY A 65 5.47 -10.27 -11.74
N ARG A 66 4.98 -9.45 -12.69
CA ARG A 66 4.30 -9.90 -13.92
C ARG A 66 5.15 -9.81 -15.19
N THR A 67 6.46 -9.61 -15.06
CA THR A 67 7.45 -9.73 -16.14
C THR A 67 8.19 -11.05 -16.03
#